data_AF-A0A7A6S0U7-F1
#
_entry.id   AF-A0A7A6S0U7-F1
#
_cell.length_a   1.000
_cell.length_b   1.000
_cell.length_c   1.000
_cell.angle_alpha   90.00
_cell.angle_beta   90.00
_cell.angle_gamma   90.00
#
_symmetry.space_group_name_H-M   'P 1'
#
loop_
_entity.id
_entity.type
_entity.pdbx_description
1 polymer ?
#
loop_
_entity_poly.entity_id
_entity_poly.type
_entity_poly.pdbx_seq_one_letter_code
_entity_poly.pdbx_strand_id
1 'polypeptide(L)'
;NLGVDPVSVIHGGNERGTYVCKELVYAYAMWISPSFHLKVIRTFDMVTSAPEKLSGQAADKMQAGVILLDFMRRELNLSNSSVLGACQKLQEAVGLPNLAPR
;
A
#
# COMPACT_ATOMS: atom_id res chain seq x y z
N ASN A 1 -17.18 -18.95 -39.26
CA ASN A 1 -16.70 -19.52 -37.98
C ASN A 1 -15.44 -18.78 -37.54
N LEU A 2 -15.61 -17.59 -36.96
CA LEU A 2 -14.49 -16.88 -36.32
C LEU A 2 -14.32 -17.46 -34.92
N GLY A 3 -13.48 -18.49 -34.82
CA GLY A 3 -13.03 -19.03 -33.54
C GLY A 3 -12.11 -18.02 -32.89
N VAL A 4 -12.60 -17.32 -31.87
CA VAL A 4 -11.74 -16.56 -30.97
C VAL A 4 -11.12 -17.59 -30.04
N ASP A 5 -9.87 -17.99 -30.30
CA ASP A 5 -9.16 -18.86 -29.38
C ASP A 5 -9.01 -18.12 -28.03
N PRO A 6 -9.40 -18.74 -26.90
CA PRO A 6 -9.41 -18.07 -25.59
C PRO A 6 -8.01 -17.71 -25.08
N VAL A 7 -6.95 -18.16 -25.76
CA VAL A 7 -5.55 -17.96 -25.38
C VAL A 7 -4.75 -17.59 -26.63
N SER A 8 -4.22 -16.36 -26.66
CA SER A 8 -3.29 -15.90 -27.69
C SER A 8 -1.86 -16.17 -27.24
N VAL A 9 -1.16 -17.07 -27.91
CA VAL A 9 0.26 -17.36 -27.65
C VAL A 9 1.11 -16.44 -28.52
N ILE A 10 1.73 -15.45 -27.90
CA ILE A 10 2.68 -14.55 -28.58
C ILE A 10 4.08 -15.12 -28.47
N HIS A 11 4.66 -15.55 -29.58
CA HIS A 11 6.01 -16.13 -29.63
C HIS A 11 7.08 -15.03 -29.66
N GLY A 12 7.16 -14.23 -28.58
CA GLY A 12 7.97 -13.01 -28.45
C GLY A 12 9.46 -13.22 -28.16
N GLY A 13 10.19 -13.93 -29.03
CA GLY A 13 11.66 -13.97 -28.95
C GLY A 13 12.20 -14.58 -27.65
N ASN A 14 13.06 -13.87 -26.91
CA ASN A 14 13.63 -14.31 -25.61
C ASN A 14 12.66 -14.17 -24.42
N GLU A 15 11.58 -13.38 -24.55
CA GLU A 15 10.59 -13.16 -23.49
C GLU A 15 9.32 -13.96 -23.80
N ARG A 16 9.48 -15.27 -23.97
CA ARG A 16 8.35 -16.18 -24.23
C ARG A 16 7.58 -16.42 -22.94
N GLY A 17 6.27 -16.23 -22.99
CA GLY A 17 5.38 -16.50 -21.88
C GLY A 17 3.93 -16.65 -22.33
N THR A 18 3.11 -17.25 -21.48
CA THR A 18 1.65 -17.26 -21.67
C THR A 18 1.06 -16.11 -20.87
N TYR A 19 0.46 -15.14 -21.56
CA TYR A 19 -0.18 -13.99 -20.93
C TYR A 19 -1.68 -14.26 -20.81
N VAL A 20 -2.23 -14.02 -19.63
CA VAL A 20 -3.61 -14.37 -19.30
C VAL A 20 -4.21 -13.25 -18.44
N CYS A 21 -5.50 -12.94 -18.65
CA CYS A 21 -6.24 -12.00 -17.80
C CYS A 21 -6.30 -12.51 -16.34
N LYS A 22 -6.23 -11.61 -15.36
CA LYS A 22 -6.18 -11.92 -13.92
C LYS A 22 -7.33 -12.84 -13.48
N GLU A 23 -8.52 -12.58 -14.00
CA GLU A 23 -9.76 -13.29 -13.72
C GLU A 23 -9.70 -14.74 -14.20
N LEU A 24 -9.02 -15.02 -15.32
CA LEU A 24 -8.90 -16.38 -15.86
C LEU A 24 -7.95 -17.24 -15.01
N VAL A 25 -6.87 -16.63 -14.49
CA VAL A 25 -5.97 -17.31 -13.54
C VAL A 25 -6.72 -17.70 -12.27
N TYR A 26 -7.61 -16.83 -11.79
CA TYR A 26 -8.44 -17.11 -10.62
C TYR A 26 -9.41 -18.24 -10.86
N ALA A 27 -10.17 -18.19 -11.96
CA ALA A 27 -11.13 -19.24 -12.32
C ALA A 27 -10.46 -20.63 -12.39
N TYR A 28 -9.24 -20.71 -12.94
CA TYR A 28 -8.47 -21.96 -12.99
C TYR A 28 -8.08 -22.46 -11.60
N ALA A 29 -7.56 -21.58 -10.73
CA ALA A 29 -7.20 -21.96 -9.35
C ALA A 29 -8.44 -22.43 -8.56
N MET A 30 -9.59 -21.79 -8.79
CA MET A 30 -10.84 -22.07 -8.07
C MET A 30 -11.47 -23.42 -8.44
N TRP A 31 -11.18 -23.98 -9.63
CA TRP A 31 -11.80 -25.19 -10.19
C TRP A 31 -11.79 -26.36 -9.19
N ILE A 32 -10.70 -26.52 -8.43
CA ILE A 32 -10.43 -27.73 -7.65
C ILE A 32 -11.51 -28.01 -6.58
N SER A 33 -12.08 -26.98 -5.94
CA SER A 33 -13.12 -27.14 -4.92
C SER A 33 -13.79 -25.81 -4.56
N PRO A 34 -15.11 -25.77 -4.29
CA PRO A 34 -15.80 -24.56 -3.77
C PRO A 34 -15.15 -24.00 -2.49
N SER A 35 -14.65 -24.87 -1.60
CA SER A 35 -13.96 -24.44 -0.38
C SER A 35 -12.59 -23.84 -0.66
N PHE A 36 -11.90 -24.31 -1.70
CA PHE A 36 -10.62 -23.77 -2.13
C PHE A 36 -10.81 -22.44 -2.88
N HIS A 37 -11.86 -22.32 -3.68
CA HIS A 37 -12.28 -21.09 -4.35
C HIS A 37 -12.40 -19.93 -3.36
N LEU A 38 -13.10 -20.12 -2.23
CA LEU A 38 -13.23 -19.08 -1.21
C LEU A 38 -11.89 -18.69 -0.57
N LYS A 39 -10.94 -19.62 -0.44
CA LYS A 39 -9.60 -19.31 0.08
C LYS A 39 -8.81 -18.47 -0.91
N VAL A 40 -8.90 -18.78 -2.21
CA VAL A 40 -8.25 -18.02 -3.27
C VAL A 40 -8.77 -16.58 -3.30
N ILE A 41 -10.09 -16.39 -3.31
CA ILE A 41 -10.70 -15.04 -3.28
C ILE A 41 -10.21 -14.26 -2.07
N ARG A 42 -10.39 -14.79 -0.86
CA ARG A 42 -10.05 -14.07 0.38
C ARG A 42 -8.57 -13.72 0.47
N THR A 43 -7.70 -14.58 -0.04
CA THR A 43 -6.26 -14.34 -0.03
C THR A 43 -5.89 -13.23 -1.01
N PHE A 44 -6.44 -13.25 -2.22
CA PHE A 44 -6.19 -12.21 -3.21
C PHE A 44 -6.82 -10.88 -2.85
N ASP A 45 -8.03 -10.87 -2.29
CA ASP A 45 -8.66 -9.67 -1.72
C ASP A 45 -7.80 -9.13 -0.58
N MET A 46 -7.36 -9.94 0.37
CA MET A 46 -6.49 -9.46 1.45
C MET A 46 -5.16 -8.88 0.95
N VAL A 47 -4.56 -9.43 -0.10
CA VAL A 47 -3.31 -8.94 -0.67
C VAL A 47 -3.51 -7.68 -1.52
N THR A 48 -4.61 -7.61 -2.29
CA THR A 48 -4.90 -6.48 -3.18
C THR A 48 -5.58 -5.31 -2.44
N SER A 49 -6.39 -5.62 -1.44
CA SER A 49 -7.11 -4.69 -0.57
C SER A 49 -6.34 -4.36 0.70
N ALA A 50 -5.18 -4.98 0.95
CA ALA A 50 -4.23 -4.40 1.89
C ALA A 50 -3.88 -3.02 1.33
N PRO A 51 -4.32 -1.91 1.97
CA PRO A 51 -3.67 -0.64 1.69
C PRO A 51 -2.20 -0.91 1.98
N GLU A 52 -1.30 -0.49 1.08
CA GLU A 52 0.13 -0.56 1.30
C GLU A 52 0.42 -0.33 2.78
N LYS A 53 0.95 -1.33 3.49
CA LYS A 53 1.40 -1.15 4.89
C LYS A 53 2.46 -0.04 5.02
N LEU A 54 2.93 0.51 3.89
CA LEU A 54 3.73 1.72 3.77
C LEU A 54 2.96 2.98 4.21
N SER A 55 1.65 3.09 3.94
CA SER A 55 0.82 4.24 4.36
C SER A 55 0.51 4.20 5.87
N GLY A 56 0.24 3.01 6.43
CA GLY A 56 0.01 2.83 7.86
C GLY A 56 1.24 3.14 8.72
N GLN A 57 2.43 2.68 8.31
CA GLN A 57 3.65 2.97 9.07
C GLN A 57 4.01 4.46 9.13
N ALA A 58 3.78 5.20 8.05
CA ALA A 58 4.03 6.64 8.05
C ALA A 58 3.06 7.37 8.99
N ALA A 59 1.78 6.99 8.96
CA ALA A 59 0.75 7.53 9.86
C ALA A 59 1.03 7.17 11.34
N ASP A 60 1.38 5.92 11.63
CA ASP A 60 1.69 5.45 12.99
C ASP A 60 2.92 6.17 13.57
N LYS A 61 3.99 6.30 12.77
CA LYS A 61 5.21 7.04 13.16
C LYS A 61 4.92 8.52 13.39
N MET A 62 4.09 9.14 12.55
CA MET A 62 3.69 10.53 12.70
C MET A 62 2.88 10.74 13.98
N GLN A 63 1.91 9.87 14.25
CA GLN A 63 1.13 9.91 15.49
C GLN A 63 2.02 9.76 16.73
N ALA A 64 2.94 8.80 16.73
CA ALA A 64 3.90 8.63 17.82
C ALA A 64 4.77 9.88 18.02
N GLY A 65 5.25 10.50 16.93
CA GLY A 65 6.02 11.75 16.96
C GLY A 65 5.23 12.93 17.54
N VAL A 66 3.96 13.09 17.16
CA VAL A 66 3.08 14.15 17.68
C VAL A 66 2.79 13.96 19.17
N ILE A 67 2.51 12.73 19.62
CA ILE A 67 2.27 12.42 21.03
C ILE A 67 3.51 12.74 21.88
N LEU A 68 4.69 12.29 21.44
CA LEU A 68 5.93 12.57 22.15
C LEU A 68 6.22 14.07 22.21
N LEU A 69 5.98 14.79 21.12
CA LEU A 69 6.16 16.24 21.07
C LEU A 69 5.21 16.98 22.01
N ASP A 70 3.94 16.56 22.12
CA ASP A 70 2.97 17.15 23.05
C ASP A 70 3.40 16.93 24.51
N PHE A 71 3.90 15.73 24.83
CA PHE A 71 4.45 15.42 26.15
C PHE A 71 5.67 16.30 26.47
N MET A 72 6.65 16.34 25.57
CA MET A 72 7.86 17.15 25.76
C MET A 72 7.56 18.65 25.87
N ARG A 73 6.56 19.14 25.13
CA ARG A 73 6.11 20.54 25.23
C ARG A 73 5.62 20.87 26.63
N ARG A 74 4.83 19.99 27.26
CA ARG A 74 4.25 20.20 28.59
C ARG A 74 5.30 20.05 29.70
N GLU A 75 6.16 19.04 29.61
CA GLU A 75 7.17 18.74 30.65
C GLU A 75 8.40 19.66 30.58
N LEU A 76 8.89 19.94 29.37
CA LEU A 76 10.11 20.74 29.16
C LEU A 76 9.81 22.21 28.84
N ASN A 77 8.54 22.61 28.87
CA ASN A 77 8.05 23.96 28.58
C ASN A 77 8.63 24.55 27.27
N LEU A 78 8.60 23.76 26.19
CA LEU A 78 9.17 24.15 24.91
C LEU A 78 8.53 25.43 24.35
N SER A 79 9.35 26.32 23.80
CA SER A 79 8.88 27.53 23.14
C SER A 79 8.09 27.21 21.86
N ASN A 80 7.21 28.12 21.45
CA ASN A 80 6.43 27.97 20.21
C ASN A 80 7.32 27.79 18.96
N SER A 81 8.50 28.41 18.93
CA SER A 81 9.46 28.25 17.83
C SER A 81 10.07 26.84 17.80
N SER A 82 10.38 26.25 18.96
CA SER A 82 10.87 24.87 19.06
C SER A 82 9.82 23.85 18.64
N VAL A 83 8.56 24.06 19.03
CA VAL A 83 7.44 23.20 18.61
C VAL A 83 7.24 23.28 17.10
N LEU A 84 7.25 24.49 16.52
CA LEU A 84 7.13 24.67 15.08
C LEU A 84 8.25 23.98 14.30
N GLY A 85 9.50 24.11 14.74
CA GLY A 85 10.65 23.44 14.14
C GLY A 85 10.58 21.91 14.25
N ALA A 86 10.08 21.39 15.37
CA ALA A 86 9.87 19.95 15.54
C ALA A 86 8.75 19.41 14.63
N CYS A 87 7.64 20.15 14.50
CA CYS A 87 6.58 19.83 13.55
C CYS A 87 7.08 19.80 12.09
N GLN A 88 7.94 20.75 11.70
CA GLN A 88 8.55 20.77 10.36
C GLN A 88 9.45 19.55 10.13
N LYS A 89 10.28 19.17 11.11
CA LYS A 89 11.12 17.96 11.01
C LYS A 89 10.29 16.68 10.91
N LEU A 90 9.17 16.61 11.63
CA LEU A 90 8.25 15.48 11.52
C LEU A 90 7.61 15.42 10.12
N GLN A 91 7.18 16.56 9.58
CA GLN A 91 6.65 16.65 8.20
C GLN A 91 7.68 16.23 7.16
N GLU A 92 8.93 16.69 7.27
CA GLU A 92 10.03 16.32 6.39
C GLU A 92 10.33 14.81 6.45
N ALA A 93 10.31 14.23 7.66
CA ALA A 93 10.56 12.80 7.87
C ALA A 93 9.50 11.89 7.22
N VAL A 94 8.28 12.39 6.98
CA VAL A 94 7.20 11.66 6.28
C VAL A 94 6.95 12.16 4.86
N GLY A 95 7.79 13.06 4.34
CA GLY A 95 7.70 13.58 2.98
C GLY A 95 6.50 14.51 2.72
N LEU A 96 5.91 15.11 3.78
CA LEU A 96 4.82 16.06 3.65
C LEU A 96 5.35 17.48 3.33
N PRO A 97 4.67 18.24 2.47
CA PRO A 97 5.05 19.62 2.17
C PRO A 97 4.95 20.48 3.43
N ASN A 98 5.87 21.44 3.60
CA ASN A 98 5.85 22.37 4.72
C ASN A 98 4.63 23.29 4.61
N LEU A 99 3.69 23.15 5.54
CA LEU A 99 2.44 23.92 5.59
C LEU A 99 2.54 25.20 6.43
N ALA A 100 3.71 25.50 7.01
CA ALA A 100 3.86 26.69 7.84
C ALA A 100 3.84 27.97 6.99
N PRO A 101 3.16 29.04 7.44
CA PRO A 101 3.23 30.35 6.79
C PRO A 101 4.68 30.87 6.83
N ARG A 102 5.10 31.50 5.72
CA ARG A 102 6.40 32.19 5.61
C ARG A 102 6.45 33.45 6.45
#